data_AF-A0AAV7LN20-F1
#
_entry.id   AF-A0AAV7LN20-F1
#
_cell.length_a   1.000
_cell.length_b   1.000
_cell.length_c   1.000
_cell.angle_alpha   90.00
_cell.angle_beta   90.00
_cell.angle_gamma   90.00
#
_symmetry.space_group_name_H-M   'P 1'
#
loop_
_entity.id
_entity.type
_entity.pdbx_description
1 polymer ?
#
loop_
_entity_poly.entity_id
_entity_poly.type
_entity_poly.pdbx_seq_one_letter_code
_entity_poly.pdbx_strand_id
1 'polypeptide(L)'
;MLQLTLSARDATLYEHTLMLLDLTRLVLENNVFLHDGRWFRQCQGVAMGAKFSPSYANLYMGQFEKKHLWSNCPTHITEHILYWGRYIDDILTIWTGNIPDLNLLIEHLNTNEFNLVFTHKVDATQIEFLDLLLYITNNKIMSRLYRKPSACNSILHAQSAHPLTQIRAIPYGEMVRIRRNCTDTDVFKQELKSLTERFKARGYNNKLISAASKRISNMNQHTLLLKSHKLPGKKGSPNRRPVSFITQYSPVSKTVLRILKKHWHLLMLDSCLKNSVGMSPTMVHTRGRTLRNMLCPSFLCPSPSTRPQGWIPDKPNGFYKCGCCISCRLALNKTVSFAYNTGTTHHIKTFMNCNTKYTVYCLICVCGLIYIGSSIRPLKERIQEHVRAIRNINTNYPLAVHFNSLHGEKDLLNIRFHGITHIPNSPRWGDRTRDLRRCEAKWILKLRSVELGLNTDRELHYFLT
;
A
#
# COMPACT_ATOMS: atom_id res chain seq x y z
N MET A 1 -19.50 24.12 12.25
CA MET A 1 -19.95 23.89 13.65
C MET A 1 -21.17 22.96 13.59
N LEU A 2 -21.01 21.67 13.89
CA LEU A 2 -22.07 20.66 13.80
C LEU A 2 -22.65 20.42 15.20
N GLN A 3 -23.64 21.21 15.60
CA GLN A 3 -24.45 20.93 16.78
C GLN A 3 -25.55 19.94 16.37
N LEU A 4 -25.19 18.66 16.27
CA LEU A 4 -26.17 17.59 16.28
C LEU A 4 -26.74 17.51 17.70
N THR A 5 -28.06 17.60 17.84
CA THR A 5 -28.79 17.50 19.11
C THR A 5 -28.45 16.20 19.84
N LEU A 6 -27.53 16.29 20.79
CA LEU A 6 -27.03 15.18 21.64
C LEU A 6 -27.98 14.83 22.80
N SER A 7 -29.04 15.61 23.00
CA SER A 7 -29.90 15.59 24.20
C SER A 7 -30.81 14.36 24.36
N ALA A 8 -30.80 13.42 23.41
CA ALA A 8 -31.71 12.28 23.39
C ALA A 8 -31.01 10.90 23.43
N ARG A 9 -29.74 10.81 23.88
CA ARG A 9 -28.98 9.55 23.91
C ARG A 9 -28.57 9.14 25.33
N ASP A 10 -28.58 7.84 25.60
CA ASP A 10 -28.07 7.24 26.84
C ASP A 10 -26.66 7.76 27.18
N ALA A 11 -26.36 7.92 28.47
CA ALA A 11 -25.12 8.53 28.97
C ALA A 11 -23.83 7.86 28.42
N THR A 12 -23.84 6.55 28.19
CA THR A 12 -22.70 5.81 27.61
C THR A 12 -22.51 6.10 26.11
N LEU A 13 -23.58 6.36 25.37
CA LEU A 13 -23.49 6.79 23.97
C LEU A 13 -22.99 8.24 23.85
N TYR A 14 -23.23 9.06 24.86
CA TYR A 14 -22.77 10.44 24.91
C TYR A 14 -21.24 10.53 24.98
N GLU A 15 -20.61 9.77 25.88
CA GLU A 15 -19.13 9.74 26.02
C GLU A 15 -18.43 9.26 24.75
N HIS A 16 -18.93 8.18 24.13
CA HIS A 16 -18.39 7.71 22.85
C HIS A 16 -18.51 8.75 21.74
N THR A 17 -19.57 9.55 21.74
CA THR A 17 -19.77 10.59 20.74
C THR A 17 -18.79 11.74 20.93
N LEU A 18 -18.54 12.17 22.17
CA LEU A 18 -17.52 13.18 22.48
C LEU A 18 -16.12 12.73 22.04
N MET A 19 -15.74 11.50 22.40
CA MET A 19 -14.46 10.94 21.97
C MET A 19 -14.33 10.94 20.44
N LEU A 20 -15.39 10.55 19.71
CA LEU A 20 -15.37 10.59 18.24
C LEU A 20 -15.23 12.01 17.69
N LEU A 21 -15.87 12.99 18.31
CA LEU A 21 -15.74 14.40 17.92
C LEU A 21 -14.32 14.91 18.15
N ASP A 22 -13.70 14.59 19.28
CA ASP A 22 -12.32 14.96 19.59
C ASP A 22 -11.32 14.32 18.64
N LEU A 23 -11.48 13.02 18.35
CA LEU A 23 -10.66 12.32 17.37
C LEU A 23 -10.85 12.90 15.96
N THR A 24 -12.09 13.25 15.59
CA THR A 24 -12.38 13.87 14.30
C THR A 24 -11.73 15.25 14.19
N ARG A 25 -11.85 16.07 15.24
CA ARG A 25 -11.19 17.38 15.34
C ARG A 25 -9.68 17.25 15.19
N LEU A 26 -9.06 16.33 15.92
CA LEU A 26 -7.63 16.08 15.85
C LEU A 26 -7.17 15.79 14.41
N VAL A 27 -7.90 14.93 13.69
CA VAL A 27 -7.53 14.56 12.31
C VAL A 27 -7.78 15.68 11.32
N LEU A 28 -8.84 16.47 11.49
CA LEU A 28 -9.15 17.61 10.61
C LEU A 28 -8.16 18.77 10.80
N GLU A 29 -7.78 19.08 12.05
CA GLU A 29 -6.93 20.24 12.37
C GLU A 29 -5.43 19.96 12.22
N ASN A 30 -5.01 18.70 12.37
CA ASN A 30 -3.60 18.31 12.36
C ASN A 30 -3.19 17.53 11.11
N ASN A 31 -3.91 17.70 10.00
CA ASN A 31 -3.51 17.07 8.75
C ASN A 31 -2.34 17.82 8.09
N VAL A 32 -1.12 17.41 8.44
CA VAL A 32 0.14 17.94 7.92
C VAL A 32 0.78 16.94 6.94
N PHE A 33 1.15 17.40 5.76
CA PHE A 33 1.79 16.58 4.72
C PHE A 33 2.97 17.29 4.05
N LEU A 34 3.92 16.50 3.56
CA LEU A 34 5.12 16.98 2.87
C LEU A 34 4.94 16.83 1.36
N HIS A 35 5.05 17.92 0.61
CA HIS A 35 5.04 17.94 -0.84
C HIS A 35 6.18 18.81 -1.35
N ASP A 36 6.97 18.29 -2.29
CA ASP A 36 8.12 18.99 -2.88
C ASP A 36 9.07 19.66 -1.86
N GLY A 37 9.41 18.92 -0.79
CA GLY A 37 10.29 19.40 0.28
C GLY A 37 9.68 20.45 1.22
N ARG A 38 8.43 20.87 1.03
CA ARG A 38 7.73 21.84 1.87
C ARG A 38 6.58 21.20 2.66
N TRP A 39 6.44 21.60 3.91
CA TRP A 39 5.36 21.14 4.78
C TRP A 39 4.11 21.99 4.55
N PHE A 40 2.98 21.32 4.36
CA PHE A 40 1.67 21.93 4.19
C PHE A 40 0.74 21.40 5.27
N ARG A 41 -0.12 22.27 5.81
CA ARG A 41 -1.24 21.89 6.67
C ARG A 41 -2.52 22.13 5.89
N GLN A 42 -3.39 21.13 5.81
CA GLN A 42 -4.72 21.31 5.24
C GLN A 42 -5.56 22.12 6.23
N CYS A 43 -5.93 23.35 5.86
CA CYS A 43 -6.76 24.22 6.69
C CYS A 43 -8.27 24.07 6.41
N GLN A 44 -8.64 23.58 5.21
CA GLN A 44 -10.03 23.42 4.78
C GLN A 44 -10.23 22.07 4.08
N GLY A 45 -11.40 21.48 4.32
CA GLY A 45 -11.77 20.16 3.83
C GLY A 45 -11.21 19.02 4.67
N VAL A 46 -11.32 17.81 4.15
CA VAL A 46 -10.88 16.58 4.81
C VAL A 46 -9.81 15.89 3.98
N ALA A 47 -8.88 15.19 4.63
CA ALA A 47 -7.82 14.45 3.96
C ALA A 47 -8.40 13.39 3.00
N MET A 48 -8.00 13.44 1.73
CA MET A 48 -8.34 12.39 0.76
C MET A 48 -7.70 11.05 1.19
N GLY A 49 -8.48 9.98 1.16
CA GLY A 49 -8.01 8.62 1.48
C GLY A 49 -8.09 8.23 2.96
N ALA A 50 -8.50 9.13 3.86
CA ALA A 50 -8.84 8.73 5.22
C ALA A 50 -10.18 7.95 5.22
N LYS A 51 -10.29 6.94 6.09
CA LYS A 51 -11.45 6.03 6.11
C LYS A 51 -12.76 6.74 6.47
N PHE A 52 -12.69 7.76 7.32
CA PHE A 52 -13.88 8.51 7.77
C PHE A 52 -14.27 9.65 6.82
N SER A 53 -13.36 10.08 5.92
CA SER A 53 -13.56 11.23 5.05
C SER A 53 -14.83 11.18 4.21
N PRO A 54 -15.19 10.04 3.57
CA PRO A 54 -16.42 9.98 2.76
C PRO A 54 -17.69 10.16 3.61
N SER A 55 -17.73 9.59 4.82
CA SER A 55 -18.87 9.75 5.73
C SER A 55 -18.99 11.19 6.21
N TYR A 56 -17.86 11.82 6.54
CA TYR A 56 -17.81 13.22 6.94
C TYR A 56 -18.29 14.15 5.80
N ALA A 57 -17.78 13.97 4.58
CA ALA A 57 -18.17 14.75 3.41
C ALA A 57 -19.66 14.58 3.09
N ASN A 58 -20.20 13.36 3.16
CA ASN A 58 -21.62 13.10 2.95
C ASN A 58 -22.52 13.80 3.98
N LEU A 59 -22.08 13.85 5.25
CA LEU A 59 -22.82 14.52 6.32
C LEU A 59 -22.76 16.04 6.16
N TYR A 60 -21.60 16.57 5.79
CA TYR A 60 -21.42 17.99 5.47
C TYR A 60 -22.33 18.41 4.31
N MET A 61 -22.32 17.68 3.20
CA MET A 61 -23.20 17.95 2.06
C MET A 61 -24.67 17.73 2.38
N GLY A 62 -25.02 16.72 3.19
CA GLY A 62 -26.41 16.53 3.62
C GLY A 62 -26.95 17.69 4.45
N GLN A 63 -26.11 18.28 5.32
CA GLN A 63 -26.48 19.49 6.05
C GLN A 63 -26.59 20.71 5.13
N PHE A 64 -25.69 20.83 4.15
CA PHE A 64 -25.75 21.87 3.13
C PHE A 64 -27.07 21.79 2.33
N GLU A 65 -27.40 20.63 1.78
CA GLU A 65 -28.63 20.37 1.03
C GLU A 65 -29.86 20.68 1.89
N LYS A 66 -29.87 20.25 3.15
CA LYS A 66 -30.96 20.58 4.09
C LYS A 66 -31.17 22.09 4.25
N LYS A 67 -30.09 22.85 4.46
CA LYS A 67 -30.16 24.30 4.69
C LYS A 67 -30.48 25.07 3.41
N HIS A 68 -29.69 24.89 2.36
CA HIS A 68 -29.74 25.73 1.16
C HIS A 68 -30.75 25.25 0.12
N LEU A 69 -30.89 23.94 -0.09
CA LEU A 69 -31.79 23.41 -1.10
C LEU A 69 -33.22 23.27 -0.57
N TRP A 70 -33.39 22.68 0.61
CA TRP A 70 -34.73 22.31 1.10
C TRP A 70 -35.39 23.33 2.04
N SER A 71 -34.62 24.20 2.69
CA SER A 71 -35.18 25.21 3.63
C SER A 71 -35.15 26.64 3.07
N ASN A 72 -34.08 27.04 2.38
CA ASN A 72 -33.89 28.43 1.96
C ASN A 72 -34.22 28.70 0.49
N CYS A 73 -34.35 27.67 -0.34
CA CYS A 73 -34.70 27.83 -1.74
C CYS A 73 -36.22 28.09 -1.88
N PRO A 74 -36.65 29.05 -2.73
CA PRO A 74 -38.07 29.31 -2.94
C PRO A 74 -38.84 28.06 -3.40
N THR A 75 -40.02 27.84 -2.82
CA THR A 75 -40.82 26.63 -3.05
C THR A 75 -41.14 26.42 -4.54
N HIS A 76 -41.50 27.48 -5.26
CA HIS A 76 -41.80 27.44 -6.69
C HIS A 76 -40.64 26.93 -7.55
N ILE A 77 -39.38 27.05 -7.08
CA ILE A 77 -38.20 26.50 -7.76
C ILE A 77 -38.03 25.02 -7.38
N THR A 78 -38.18 24.69 -6.10
CA THR A 78 -37.97 23.32 -5.61
C THR A 78 -39.00 22.31 -6.13
N GLU A 79 -40.22 22.77 -6.46
CA GLU A 79 -41.30 21.93 -7.03
C GLU A 79 -40.95 21.36 -8.41
N HIS A 80 -40.04 22.00 -9.14
CA HIS A 80 -39.55 21.53 -10.43
C HIS A 80 -38.50 20.40 -10.32
N ILE A 81 -38.04 20.07 -9.11
CA ILE A 81 -37.09 18.99 -8.88
C ILE A 81 -37.86 17.67 -8.72
N LEU A 82 -37.99 16.92 -9.81
CA LEU A 82 -38.62 15.59 -9.78
C LEU A 82 -37.74 14.53 -9.11
N TYR A 83 -36.42 14.66 -9.27
CA TYR A 83 -35.46 13.74 -8.68
C TYR A 83 -34.17 14.48 -8.33
N TRP A 84 -33.63 14.23 -7.15
CA TRP A 84 -32.31 14.69 -6.69
C TRP A 84 -31.52 13.52 -6.13
N GLY A 85 -30.59 12.98 -6.92
CA GLY A 85 -29.75 11.85 -6.54
C GLY A 85 -28.29 12.24 -6.41
N ARG A 86 -27.74 12.20 -5.19
CA ARG A 86 -26.31 12.49 -4.95
C ARG A 86 -25.50 11.23 -4.70
N TYR A 87 -24.36 11.12 -5.38
CA TYR A 87 -23.32 10.14 -5.14
C TYR A 87 -21.99 10.83 -4.84
N ILE A 88 -21.69 10.96 -3.54
CA ILE A 88 -20.53 11.74 -3.05
C ILE A 88 -20.61 13.18 -3.57
N ASP A 89 -19.81 13.52 -4.58
CA ASP A 89 -19.69 14.85 -5.18
C ASP A 89 -20.52 15.01 -6.48
N ASP A 90 -20.93 13.89 -7.11
CA ASP A 90 -21.70 13.91 -8.36
C ASP A 90 -23.21 13.91 -8.06
N ILE A 91 -23.96 14.78 -8.74
CA ILE A 91 -25.41 14.94 -8.57
C ILE A 91 -26.12 14.68 -9.90
N LEU A 92 -27.18 13.87 -9.86
CA LEU A 92 -28.10 13.64 -10.96
C LEU A 92 -29.47 14.21 -10.59
N THR A 93 -29.97 15.13 -11.41
CA THR A 93 -31.25 15.80 -11.17
C THR A 93 -32.17 15.61 -12.37
N ILE A 94 -33.45 15.31 -12.12
CA ILE A 94 -34.51 15.39 -13.13
C ILE A 94 -35.29 16.67 -12.87
N TRP A 95 -35.24 17.58 -13.83
CA TRP A 95 -35.82 18.91 -13.75
C TRP A 95 -37.01 19.03 -14.72
N THR A 96 -38.15 19.53 -14.23
CA THR A 96 -39.39 19.70 -15.02
C THR A 96 -39.72 21.16 -15.35
N GLY A 97 -38.98 22.12 -14.76
CA GLY A 97 -39.16 23.55 -14.99
C GLY A 97 -38.45 24.06 -16.25
N ASN A 98 -38.44 25.38 -16.42
CA ASN A 98 -37.69 26.02 -17.51
C ASN A 98 -36.19 26.15 -17.17
N ILE A 99 -35.36 26.44 -18.17
CA ILE A 99 -33.91 26.61 -18.00
C ILE A 99 -33.55 27.86 -17.15
N PRO A 100 -34.21 29.02 -17.29
CA PRO A 100 -33.96 30.17 -16.42
C PRO A 100 -34.10 29.87 -14.92
N ASP A 101 -35.16 29.18 -14.52
CA ASP A 101 -35.41 28.81 -13.11
C ASP A 101 -34.36 27.82 -12.59
N LEU A 102 -33.87 26.93 -13.46
CA LEU A 102 -32.74 26.06 -13.13
C LEU A 102 -31.46 26.86 -12.90
N ASN A 103 -31.19 27.88 -13.73
CA ASN A 103 -30.02 28.75 -13.52
C ASN A 103 -30.13 29.53 -12.22
N LEU A 104 -31.33 30.03 -11.88
CA LEU A 104 -31.59 30.69 -10.59
C LEU A 104 -31.36 29.74 -9.41
N LEU A 105 -31.78 28.47 -9.51
CA LEU A 105 -31.48 27.47 -8.50
C LEU A 105 -29.97 27.31 -8.29
N ILE A 106 -29.21 27.17 -9.38
CA ILE A 106 -27.75 26.97 -9.30
C ILE A 106 -27.05 28.21 -8.75
N GLU A 107 -27.49 29.41 -9.13
CA GLU A 107 -26.98 30.68 -8.59
C GLU A 107 -27.25 30.78 -7.08
N HIS A 108 -28.45 30.40 -6.64
CA HIS A 108 -28.79 30.33 -5.22
C HIS A 108 -27.87 29.34 -4.47
N LEU A 109 -27.67 28.14 -5.01
CA LEU A 109 -26.77 27.14 -4.39
C LEU A 109 -25.31 27.61 -4.35
N ASN A 110 -24.85 28.37 -5.34
CA ASN A 110 -23.51 28.95 -5.37
C ASN A 110 -23.34 30.15 -4.44
N THR A 111 -24.44 30.76 -4.00
CA THR A 111 -24.43 31.82 -2.99
C THR A 111 -24.41 31.21 -1.60
N ASN A 112 -23.24 30.71 -1.18
CA ASN A 112 -23.10 29.98 0.07
C ASN A 112 -21.84 30.34 0.87
N GLU A 113 -21.92 30.09 2.18
CA GLU A 113 -20.82 30.29 3.15
C GLU A 113 -19.76 29.17 3.10
N PHE A 114 -20.01 28.11 2.33
CA PHE A 114 -19.32 26.82 2.42
C PHE A 114 -18.16 26.65 1.43
N ASN A 115 -17.82 27.71 0.66
CA ASN A 115 -16.81 27.69 -0.41
C ASN A 115 -17.01 26.51 -1.39
N LEU A 116 -18.28 26.20 -1.68
CA LEU A 116 -18.67 25.16 -2.64
C LEU A 116 -19.16 25.81 -3.92
N VAL A 117 -18.75 25.24 -5.06
CA VAL A 117 -19.18 25.68 -6.39
C VAL A 117 -19.82 24.51 -7.12
N PHE A 118 -21.10 24.68 -7.44
CA PHE A 118 -21.90 23.79 -8.25
C PHE A 118 -21.76 24.17 -9.72
N THR A 119 -21.16 23.25 -10.47
CA THR A 119 -21.16 23.28 -11.94
C THR A 119 -22.19 22.30 -12.46
N HIS A 120 -22.90 22.65 -13.53
CA HIS A 120 -23.96 21.81 -14.07
C HIS A 120 -23.87 21.69 -15.59
N LYS A 121 -24.46 20.62 -16.12
CA LYS A 121 -24.69 20.40 -17.55
C LYS A 121 -26.14 19.97 -17.71
N VAL A 122 -26.81 20.49 -18.73
CA VAL A 122 -28.23 20.22 -18.99
C VAL A 122 -28.37 19.69 -20.40
N ASP A 123 -29.15 18.62 -20.55
CA ASP A 123 -29.52 18.07 -21.85
C ASP A 123 -30.85 17.33 -21.67
N ALA A 124 -31.78 17.56 -22.59
CA ALA A 124 -33.13 16.99 -22.53
C ALA A 124 -33.19 15.54 -23.05
N THR A 125 -32.16 15.09 -23.76
CA THR A 125 -32.14 13.82 -24.49
C THR A 125 -31.19 12.80 -23.89
N GLN A 126 -30.02 13.23 -23.42
CA GLN A 126 -29.00 12.35 -22.87
C GLN A 126 -28.10 13.05 -21.85
N ILE A 127 -27.72 12.37 -20.78
CA ILE A 127 -26.79 12.92 -19.79
C ILE A 127 -25.80 11.85 -19.30
N GLU A 128 -24.56 12.29 -19.11
CA GLU A 128 -23.48 11.49 -18.54
C GLU A 128 -23.53 11.53 -17.01
N PHE A 129 -23.56 10.37 -16.36
CA PHE A 129 -23.48 10.25 -14.91
C PHE A 129 -22.60 9.07 -14.51
N LEU A 130 -21.48 9.35 -13.83
CA LEU A 130 -20.45 8.37 -13.50
C LEU A 130 -19.93 7.62 -14.75
N ASP A 131 -20.19 6.30 -14.81
CA ASP A 131 -19.82 5.40 -15.92
C ASP A 131 -21.01 5.11 -16.85
N LEU A 132 -22.09 5.88 -16.78
CA LEU A 132 -23.32 5.69 -17.54
C LEU A 132 -23.61 6.88 -18.44
N LEU A 133 -24.13 6.60 -19.63
CA LEU A 133 -24.87 7.57 -20.43
C LEU A 133 -26.34 7.19 -20.33
N LEU A 134 -27.11 8.05 -19.70
CA LEU A 134 -28.56 7.97 -19.64
C LEU A 134 -29.12 8.68 -20.86
N TYR A 135 -30.09 8.07 -21.54
CA TYR A 135 -30.72 8.69 -22.70
C TYR A 135 -32.19 8.29 -22.79
N ILE A 136 -33.00 9.15 -23.38
CA ILE A 136 -34.45 8.92 -23.51
C ILE A 136 -34.73 8.30 -24.88
N THR A 137 -35.47 7.20 -24.90
CA THR A 137 -35.97 6.58 -26.14
C THR A 137 -37.36 6.01 -25.88
N ASN A 138 -38.33 6.33 -26.74
CA ASN A 138 -39.73 5.88 -26.62
C ASN A 138 -40.32 6.15 -25.22
N ASN A 139 -40.10 7.36 -24.68
CA ASN A 139 -40.52 7.78 -23.33
C ASN A 139 -39.98 6.89 -22.18
N LYS A 140 -38.88 6.18 -22.40
CA LYS A 140 -38.18 5.38 -21.38
C LYS A 140 -36.74 5.85 -21.23
N ILE A 141 -36.26 5.85 -19.98
CA ILE A 141 -34.85 6.11 -19.69
C ILE A 141 -34.08 4.82 -19.94
N MET A 142 -33.20 4.88 -20.93
CA MET A 142 -32.27 3.82 -21.30
C MET A 142 -30.89 4.19 -20.77
N SER A 143 -30.05 3.18 -20.55
CA SER A 143 -28.66 3.37 -20.13
C SER A 143 -27.71 2.57 -21.02
N ARG A 144 -26.51 3.13 -21.21
CA ARG A 144 -25.36 2.43 -21.79
C ARG A 144 -24.08 2.84 -21.07
N LEU A 145 -22.99 2.15 -21.34
CA LEU A 145 -21.68 2.52 -20.80
C LEU A 145 -21.22 3.86 -21.36
N TYR A 146 -20.78 4.75 -20.47
CA TYR A 146 -20.08 5.96 -20.84
C TYR A 146 -18.60 5.83 -20.48
N ARG A 147 -17.74 6.33 -21.37
CA ARG A 147 -16.30 6.35 -21.16
C ARG A 147 -15.84 7.80 -21.28
N LYS A 148 -15.41 8.38 -20.16
CA LYS A 148 -14.85 9.73 -20.15
C LYS A 148 -13.70 9.81 -21.18
N PRO A 149 -13.56 10.90 -21.96
CA PRO A 149 -12.48 11.05 -22.93
C PRO A 149 -11.08 10.90 -22.30
N SER A 150 -10.93 11.29 -21.03
CA SER A 150 -9.70 11.14 -20.25
C SER A 150 -9.45 9.72 -19.71
N ALA A 151 -10.41 8.81 -19.82
CA ALA A 151 -10.29 7.45 -19.29
C ALA A 151 -9.42 6.59 -20.21
N CYS A 152 -8.16 6.37 -19.81
CA CYS A 152 -7.24 5.47 -20.50
C CYS A 152 -7.71 4.00 -20.55
N ASN A 153 -8.74 3.63 -19.77
CA ASN A 153 -9.47 2.36 -19.81
C ASN A 153 -8.58 1.13 -20.06
N SER A 154 -7.44 1.05 -19.36
CA SER A 154 -6.48 -0.02 -19.54
C SER A 154 -6.99 -1.30 -18.88
N ILE A 155 -7.42 -2.26 -19.70
CA ILE A 155 -7.63 -3.63 -19.25
C ILE A 155 -6.28 -4.21 -18.81
N LEU A 156 -6.26 -4.88 -17.67
CA LEU A 156 -5.07 -5.52 -17.14
C LEU A 156 -4.51 -6.52 -18.16
N HIS A 157 -3.20 -6.54 -18.39
CA HIS A 157 -2.61 -7.51 -19.33
C HIS A 157 -2.67 -8.94 -18.77
N ALA A 158 -2.96 -9.94 -19.61
CA ALA A 158 -3.10 -11.33 -19.18
C ALA A 158 -1.80 -11.93 -18.60
N GLN A 159 -0.64 -11.43 -19.04
CA GLN A 159 0.69 -11.82 -18.54
C GLN A 159 1.20 -10.93 -17.39
N SER A 160 0.38 -10.01 -16.88
CA SER A 160 0.78 -9.21 -15.73
C SER A 160 1.01 -10.07 -14.49
N ALA A 161 1.86 -9.60 -13.57
CA ALA A 161 2.20 -10.30 -12.33
C ALA A 161 1.06 -10.21 -11.29
N HIS A 162 -0.09 -10.81 -11.60
CA HIS A 162 -1.26 -10.95 -10.73
C HIS A 162 -1.65 -12.42 -10.54
N PRO A 163 -2.35 -12.77 -9.46
CA PRO A 163 -2.90 -14.12 -9.29
C PRO A 163 -3.72 -14.57 -10.50
N LEU A 164 -3.48 -15.80 -10.98
CA LEU A 164 -4.22 -16.34 -12.12
C LEU A 164 -5.72 -16.39 -11.89
N THR A 165 -6.15 -16.61 -10.65
CA THR A 165 -7.57 -16.57 -10.27
C THR A 165 -8.18 -15.20 -10.54
N GLN A 166 -7.46 -14.12 -10.21
CA GLN A 166 -7.87 -12.75 -10.49
C GLN A 166 -7.90 -12.48 -12.00
N ILE A 167 -6.83 -12.83 -12.73
CA ILE A 167 -6.80 -12.68 -14.20
C ILE A 167 -7.99 -13.39 -14.85
N ARG A 168 -8.29 -14.62 -14.45
CA ARG A 168 -9.39 -15.41 -15.01
C ARG A 168 -10.77 -14.83 -14.69
N ALA A 169 -10.92 -14.13 -13.57
CA ALA A 169 -12.20 -13.55 -13.15
C ALA A 169 -12.54 -12.22 -13.84
N ILE A 170 -11.53 -11.47 -14.30
CA ILE A 170 -11.71 -10.13 -14.89
C ILE A 170 -12.66 -10.13 -16.10
N PRO A 171 -12.52 -11.01 -17.12
CA PRO A 171 -13.42 -10.98 -18.28
C PRO A 171 -14.89 -11.14 -17.88
N TYR A 172 -15.18 -12.09 -16.99
CA TYR A 172 -16.52 -12.29 -16.49
C TYR A 172 -17.04 -11.07 -15.73
N GLY A 173 -16.24 -10.49 -14.83
CA GLY A 173 -16.62 -9.31 -14.05
C GLY A 173 -16.96 -8.10 -14.91
N GLU A 174 -16.14 -7.78 -15.91
CA GLU A 174 -16.40 -6.67 -16.83
C GLU A 174 -17.63 -6.92 -17.72
N MET A 175 -17.82 -8.16 -18.20
CA MET A 175 -19.02 -8.50 -18.99
C MET A 175 -20.31 -8.40 -18.15
N VAL A 176 -20.28 -8.80 -16.87
CA VAL A 176 -21.40 -8.56 -15.93
C VAL A 176 -21.70 -7.07 -15.81
N ARG A 177 -20.66 -6.23 -15.71
CA ARG A 177 -20.82 -4.77 -15.65
C ARG A 177 -21.49 -4.22 -16.90
N ILE A 178 -21.07 -4.65 -18.10
CA ILE A 178 -21.74 -4.24 -19.35
C ILE A 178 -23.21 -4.65 -19.33
N ARG A 179 -23.51 -5.90 -18.96
CA ARG A 179 -24.88 -6.41 -18.91
C ARG A 179 -25.77 -5.66 -17.92
N ARG A 180 -25.21 -5.22 -16.79
CA ARG A 180 -25.93 -4.39 -15.80
C ARG A 180 -26.22 -2.99 -16.29
N ASN A 181 -25.25 -2.39 -16.99
CA ASN A 181 -25.27 -0.98 -17.35
C ASN A 181 -25.93 -0.69 -18.70
N CYS A 182 -26.22 -1.70 -19.52
CA CYS A 182 -26.86 -1.55 -20.82
C CYS A 182 -28.30 -2.06 -20.76
N THR A 183 -29.26 -1.15 -20.97
CA THR A 183 -30.69 -1.50 -21.04
C THR A 183 -31.06 -2.15 -22.37
N ASP A 184 -30.52 -1.62 -23.47
CA ASP A 184 -30.75 -2.14 -24.81
C ASP A 184 -29.90 -3.39 -25.08
N THR A 185 -30.53 -4.42 -25.64
CA THR A 185 -29.89 -5.72 -25.91
C THR A 185 -28.91 -5.66 -27.09
N ASP A 186 -29.18 -4.84 -28.10
CA ASP A 186 -28.31 -4.69 -29.26
C ASP A 186 -27.11 -3.80 -28.93
N VAL A 187 -27.32 -2.73 -28.15
CA VAL A 187 -26.20 -1.94 -27.60
C VAL A 187 -25.32 -2.82 -26.70
N PHE A 188 -25.93 -3.68 -25.88
CA PHE A 188 -25.20 -4.66 -25.08
C PHE A 188 -24.34 -5.60 -25.95
N LYS A 189 -24.89 -6.15 -27.03
CA LYS A 189 -24.13 -7.05 -27.95
C LYS A 189 -22.95 -6.31 -28.59
N GLN A 190 -23.14 -5.05 -29.00
CA GLN A 190 -22.08 -4.23 -29.60
C GLN A 190 -20.95 -3.97 -28.58
N GLU A 191 -21.28 -3.55 -27.36
CA GLU A 191 -20.31 -3.33 -26.30
C GLU A 191 -19.59 -4.62 -25.88
N LEU A 192 -20.30 -5.75 -25.85
CA LEU A 192 -19.71 -7.07 -25.56
C LEU A 192 -18.71 -7.49 -26.64
N LYS A 193 -19.02 -7.24 -27.92
CA LYS A 193 -18.10 -7.50 -29.04
C LYS A 193 -16.83 -6.64 -28.92
N SER A 194 -17.00 -5.33 -28.70
CA SER A 194 -15.89 -4.40 -28.48
C SER A 194 -15.01 -4.81 -27.30
N LEU A 195 -15.61 -5.19 -26.16
CA LEU A 195 -14.88 -5.65 -24.98
C LEU A 195 -14.11 -6.96 -25.24
N THR A 196 -14.71 -7.88 -26.00
CA THR A 196 -14.09 -9.15 -26.39
C THR A 196 -12.83 -8.93 -27.22
N GLU A 197 -12.89 -8.04 -28.21
CA GLU A 197 -11.73 -7.68 -29.04
C GLU A 197 -10.61 -7.06 -28.20
N ARG A 198 -10.96 -6.18 -27.26
CA ARG A 198 -9.99 -5.58 -26.33
C ARG A 198 -9.34 -6.60 -25.40
N PHE A 199 -10.08 -7.60 -24.92
CA PHE A 199 -9.49 -8.69 -24.12
C PHE A 199 -8.53 -9.55 -24.94
N LYS A 200 -8.88 -9.87 -26.20
CA LYS A 200 -7.99 -10.58 -27.12
C LYS A 200 -6.69 -9.81 -27.36
N ALA A 201 -6.79 -8.50 -27.62
CA ALA A 201 -5.63 -7.62 -27.78
C ALA A 201 -4.74 -7.54 -26.53
N ARG A 202 -5.26 -7.86 -25.33
CA ARG A 202 -4.51 -7.90 -24.07
C ARG A 202 -4.00 -9.30 -23.70
N GLY A 203 -4.07 -10.26 -24.63
CA GLY A 203 -3.50 -11.60 -24.48
C GLY A 203 -4.36 -12.59 -23.69
N TYR A 204 -5.66 -12.31 -23.49
CA TYR A 204 -6.54 -13.25 -22.79
C TYR A 204 -6.90 -14.45 -23.67
N ASN A 205 -7.03 -15.62 -23.05
CA ASN A 205 -7.38 -16.86 -23.75
C ASN A 205 -8.82 -16.81 -24.30
N ASN A 206 -8.98 -17.08 -25.60
CA ASN A 206 -10.27 -17.13 -26.28
C ASN A 206 -11.29 -18.04 -25.59
N LYS A 207 -10.88 -19.22 -25.10
CA LYS A 207 -11.79 -20.15 -24.40
C LYS A 207 -12.39 -19.53 -23.15
N LEU A 208 -11.59 -18.76 -22.40
CA LEU A 208 -12.04 -18.06 -21.20
C LEU A 208 -13.05 -16.95 -21.55
N ILE A 209 -12.75 -16.17 -22.59
CA ILE A 209 -13.59 -15.07 -23.07
C ILE A 209 -14.94 -15.61 -23.57
N SER A 210 -14.91 -16.68 -24.38
CA SER A 210 -16.12 -17.32 -24.91
C SER A 210 -16.97 -17.94 -23.81
N ALA A 211 -16.35 -18.60 -22.83
CA ALA A 211 -17.06 -19.16 -21.68
C ALA A 211 -17.75 -18.06 -20.84
N ALA A 212 -17.05 -16.94 -20.62
CA ALA A 212 -17.62 -15.78 -19.92
C ALA A 212 -18.78 -15.16 -20.72
N SER A 213 -18.61 -14.98 -22.03
CA SER A 213 -19.63 -14.40 -22.91
C SER A 213 -20.90 -15.27 -22.93
N LYS A 214 -20.76 -16.58 -23.12
CA LYS A 214 -21.88 -17.54 -23.12
C LYS A 214 -22.67 -17.48 -21.81
N ARG A 215 -21.97 -17.35 -20.67
CA ARG A 215 -22.60 -17.25 -19.36
C ARG A 215 -23.43 -15.97 -19.20
N ILE A 216 -22.97 -14.86 -19.80
CA ILE A 216 -23.64 -13.55 -19.68
C ILE A 216 -24.81 -13.41 -20.65
N SER A 217 -24.71 -13.98 -21.86
CA SER A 217 -25.81 -13.94 -22.83
C SER A 217 -27.12 -14.54 -22.29
N ASN A 218 -27.01 -15.51 -21.37
CA ASN A 218 -28.15 -16.15 -20.74
C ASN A 218 -28.71 -15.40 -19.51
N MET A 219 -28.10 -14.27 -19.13
CA MET A 219 -28.50 -13.51 -17.94
C MET A 219 -29.40 -12.32 -18.29
N ASN A 220 -30.44 -12.12 -17.49
CA ASN A 220 -31.29 -10.94 -17.57
C ASN A 220 -30.68 -9.78 -16.78
N GLN A 221 -30.76 -8.56 -17.31
CA GLN A 221 -30.27 -7.37 -16.62
C GLN A 221 -31.00 -7.19 -15.27
N HIS A 222 -32.32 -7.36 -15.25
CA HIS A 222 -33.13 -7.20 -14.04
C HIS A 222 -32.65 -8.08 -12.88
N THR A 223 -32.30 -9.35 -13.14
CA THR A 223 -31.79 -10.25 -12.10
C THR A 223 -30.39 -9.88 -11.60
N LEU A 224 -29.61 -9.16 -12.40
CA LEU A 224 -28.28 -8.67 -12.03
C LEU A 224 -28.31 -7.34 -11.27
N LEU A 225 -29.35 -6.54 -11.45
CA LEU A 225 -29.60 -5.27 -10.75
C LEU A 225 -30.20 -5.51 -9.36
N LEU A 226 -31.12 -6.48 -9.24
CA LEU A 226 -31.57 -6.95 -7.95
C LEU A 226 -30.36 -7.48 -7.19
N LYS A 227 -30.04 -6.86 -6.05
CA LYS A 227 -29.15 -7.50 -5.08
C LYS A 227 -29.79 -8.86 -4.80
N SER A 228 -29.06 -9.94 -5.07
CA SER A 228 -29.32 -11.16 -4.32
C SER A 228 -29.23 -10.72 -2.86
N HIS A 229 -30.39 -10.58 -2.20
CA HIS A 229 -30.46 -10.86 -0.79
C HIS A 229 -29.88 -12.25 -0.71
N LYS A 230 -28.59 -12.34 -0.42
CA LYS A 230 -28.04 -13.57 0.10
C LYS A 230 -28.94 -13.81 1.29
N LEU A 231 -29.87 -14.76 1.18
CA LEU A 231 -30.35 -15.51 2.33
C LEU A 231 -29.12 -15.68 3.20
N PRO A 232 -29.13 -15.24 4.47
CA PRO A 232 -27.94 -15.25 5.31
C PRO A 232 -27.34 -16.64 5.14
N GLY A 233 -26.26 -16.71 4.35
CA GLY A 233 -25.80 -17.99 3.84
C GLY A 233 -25.56 -18.81 5.08
N LYS A 234 -26.24 -19.98 5.20
CA LYS A 234 -26.21 -20.86 6.39
C LYS A 234 -24.90 -20.59 7.06
N LYS A 235 -24.92 -19.86 8.21
CA LYS A 235 -23.69 -19.57 8.95
C LYS A 235 -23.06 -20.95 9.04
N GLY A 236 -21.97 -21.15 8.29
CA GLY A 236 -21.24 -22.40 8.39
C GLY A 236 -21.04 -22.58 9.88
N SER A 237 -21.07 -23.84 10.35
CA SER A 237 -20.65 -24.16 11.70
C SER A 237 -19.46 -23.27 12.10
N PRO A 238 -19.25 -22.97 13.38
CA PRO A 238 -18.10 -22.19 13.84
C PRO A 238 -16.79 -22.98 13.65
N ASN A 239 -16.54 -23.55 12.46
CA ASN A 239 -15.22 -23.76 11.92
C ASN A 239 -14.51 -22.43 11.98
N ARG A 240 -13.71 -22.29 13.04
CA ARG A 240 -12.70 -21.27 13.21
C ARG A 240 -12.08 -21.02 11.84
N ARG A 241 -12.14 -19.77 11.38
CA ARG A 241 -11.59 -19.40 10.07
C ARG A 241 -10.15 -19.90 10.05
N PRO A 242 -9.78 -20.77 9.08
CA PRO A 242 -8.44 -21.33 9.06
C PRO A 242 -7.42 -20.18 8.99
N VAL A 243 -6.40 -20.25 9.84
CA VAL A 243 -5.30 -19.28 9.85
C VAL A 243 -4.77 -19.15 8.43
N SER A 244 -4.80 -17.92 7.90
CA SER A 244 -4.38 -17.63 6.54
C SER A 244 -2.95 -17.12 6.53
N PHE A 245 -2.11 -17.70 5.70
CA PHE A 245 -0.77 -17.20 5.44
C PHE A 245 -0.86 -15.98 4.53
N ILE A 246 -0.69 -14.79 5.12
CA ILE A 246 -0.79 -13.52 4.42
C ILE A 246 0.60 -13.12 3.91
N THR A 247 0.73 -12.93 2.60
CA THR A 247 2.00 -12.52 1.98
C THR A 247 1.76 -11.60 0.79
N GLN A 248 2.75 -10.81 0.38
CA GLN A 248 2.66 -10.04 -0.86
C GLN A 248 2.64 -10.97 -2.07
N TYR A 249 1.80 -10.68 -3.06
CA TYR A 249 1.82 -11.47 -4.30
C TYR A 249 3.16 -11.33 -5.04
N SER A 250 3.72 -12.46 -5.45
CA SER A 250 4.85 -12.54 -6.38
C SER A 250 4.65 -13.72 -7.34
N PRO A 251 5.35 -13.78 -8.49
CA PRO A 251 5.35 -14.96 -9.35
C PRO A 251 5.78 -16.24 -8.63
N VAL A 252 6.62 -16.12 -7.59
CA VAL A 252 7.12 -17.22 -6.76
C VAL A 252 6.08 -17.72 -5.75
N SER A 253 5.01 -16.97 -5.49
CA SER A 253 3.98 -17.34 -4.52
C SER A 253 3.34 -18.72 -4.79
N LYS A 254 3.28 -19.16 -6.05
CA LYS A 254 2.82 -20.52 -6.39
C LYS A 254 3.76 -21.60 -5.86
N THR A 255 5.06 -21.37 -5.93
CA THR A 255 6.08 -22.28 -5.39
C THR A 255 5.99 -22.30 -3.88
N VAL A 256 5.84 -21.15 -3.24
CA VAL A 256 5.62 -21.07 -1.77
C VAL A 256 4.38 -21.84 -1.37
N LEU A 257 3.26 -21.69 -2.09
CA LEU A 257 2.03 -22.43 -1.79
C LEU A 257 2.22 -23.95 -1.97
N ARG A 258 2.99 -24.38 -2.96
CA ARG A 258 3.32 -25.81 -3.16
C ARG A 258 4.14 -26.36 -1.99
N ILE A 259 5.13 -25.62 -1.53
CA ILE A 259 5.95 -25.98 -0.36
C ILE A 259 5.08 -26.05 0.89
N LEU A 260 4.26 -25.03 1.14
CA LEU A 260 3.34 -25.02 2.29
C LEU A 260 2.39 -26.21 2.26
N LYS A 261 1.80 -26.55 1.10
CA LYS A 261 0.94 -27.73 0.97
C LYS A 261 1.69 -29.03 1.21
N LYS A 262 2.90 -29.18 0.65
CA LYS A 262 3.74 -30.38 0.81
C LYS A 262 4.09 -30.63 2.27
N HIS A 263 4.45 -29.57 3.01
CA HIS A 263 4.93 -29.66 4.38
C HIS A 263 3.87 -29.29 5.43
N TRP A 264 2.59 -29.11 5.04
CA TRP A 264 1.53 -28.71 5.97
C TRP A 264 1.34 -29.73 7.10
N HIS A 265 1.57 -31.00 6.81
CA HIS A 265 1.48 -32.09 7.78
C HIS A 265 2.39 -31.88 8.99
N LEU A 266 3.54 -31.18 8.84
CA LEU A 266 4.45 -30.90 9.96
C LEU A 266 3.78 -30.03 11.03
N LEU A 267 2.94 -29.06 10.63
CA LEU A 267 2.18 -28.23 11.57
C LEU A 267 1.02 -29.00 12.23
N MET A 268 0.59 -30.10 11.63
CA MET A 268 -0.48 -30.96 12.14
C MET A 268 0.04 -32.00 13.16
N LEU A 269 1.37 -32.20 13.24
CA LEU A 269 2.00 -33.06 14.24
C LEU A 269 1.91 -32.45 15.65
N ASP A 270 1.89 -31.13 15.74
CA ASP A 270 1.77 -30.40 16.99
C ASP A 270 0.30 -30.34 17.44
N SER A 271 0.02 -30.86 18.64
CA SER A 271 -1.32 -30.98 19.21
C SER A 271 -2.00 -29.63 19.47
N CYS A 272 -1.22 -28.58 19.79
CA CYS A 272 -1.72 -27.23 20.01
C CYS A 272 -2.03 -26.52 18.68
N LEU A 273 -1.14 -26.64 17.70
CA LEU A 273 -1.31 -26.02 16.39
C LEU A 273 -2.42 -26.69 15.58
N LYS A 274 -2.57 -28.01 15.65
CA LYS A 274 -3.62 -28.77 14.95
C LYS A 274 -5.04 -28.22 15.17
N ASN A 275 -5.33 -27.72 16.37
CA ASN A 275 -6.64 -27.15 16.73
C ASN A 275 -6.82 -25.69 16.23
N SER A 276 -5.72 -25.03 15.86
CA SER A 276 -5.67 -23.61 15.47
C SER A 276 -5.48 -23.44 13.96
N VAL A 277 -4.71 -24.32 13.32
CA VAL A 277 -4.48 -24.33 11.88
C VAL A 277 -5.50 -25.25 11.19
N GLY A 278 -6.11 -24.78 10.10
CA GLY A 278 -7.12 -25.57 9.39
C GLY A 278 -6.53 -26.78 8.65
N MET A 279 -7.40 -27.63 8.10
CA MET A 279 -7.01 -28.84 7.36
C MET A 279 -6.12 -28.57 6.13
N SER A 280 -6.14 -27.35 5.59
CA SER A 280 -5.31 -26.97 4.46
C SER A 280 -4.81 -25.53 4.57
N PRO A 281 -3.60 -25.23 4.03
CA PRO A 281 -3.07 -23.88 4.04
C PRO A 281 -3.93 -22.99 3.15
N THR A 282 -4.46 -21.91 3.74
CA THR A 282 -5.04 -20.81 2.98
C THR A 282 -3.98 -19.73 2.82
N MET A 283 -3.58 -19.42 1.59
CA MET A 283 -2.65 -18.32 1.31
C MET A 283 -3.43 -17.14 0.76
N VAL A 284 -3.30 -15.99 1.43
CA VAL A 284 -3.94 -14.74 1.04
C VAL A 284 -2.87 -13.77 0.59
N HIS A 285 -3.14 -13.10 -0.52
CA HIS A 285 -2.19 -12.17 -1.10
C HIS A 285 -2.59 -10.72 -0.85
N THR A 286 -1.67 -9.96 -0.27
CA THR A 286 -1.71 -8.50 -0.33
C THR A 286 -1.06 -8.00 -1.61
N ARG A 287 -1.36 -6.76 -2.01
CA ARG A 287 -0.79 -6.15 -3.20
C ARG A 287 0.73 -6.06 -3.07
N GLY A 288 1.46 -6.71 -3.99
CA GLY A 288 2.91 -6.62 -4.07
C GLY A 288 3.40 -5.24 -4.53
N ARG A 289 4.70 -4.99 -4.39
CA ARG A 289 5.32 -3.74 -4.86
C ARG A 289 5.29 -3.68 -6.39
N THR A 290 4.58 -2.70 -6.94
CA THR A 290 4.47 -2.51 -8.40
C THR A 290 5.62 -1.66 -8.95
N LEU A 291 5.85 -1.70 -10.27
CA LEU A 291 6.78 -0.78 -10.94
C LEU A 291 6.44 0.68 -10.63
N ARG A 292 5.15 1.04 -10.61
CA ARG A 292 4.70 2.38 -10.19
C ARG A 292 5.17 2.72 -8.77
N ASN A 293 5.12 1.78 -7.83
CA ASN A 293 5.61 2.02 -6.46
C ASN A 293 7.14 2.17 -6.40
N MET A 294 7.86 1.68 -7.41
CA MET A 294 9.32 1.77 -7.49
C MET A 294 9.76 3.04 -8.21
N LEU A 295 9.09 3.39 -9.30
CA LEU A 295 9.44 4.50 -10.20
C LEU A 295 8.76 5.82 -9.82
N CYS A 296 7.57 5.75 -9.23
CA CYS A 296 6.80 6.91 -8.79
C CYS A 296 6.57 6.82 -7.28
N PRO A 297 7.65 6.87 -6.47
CA PRO A 297 7.48 6.91 -5.02
C PRO A 297 6.72 8.19 -4.67
N SER A 298 5.78 8.10 -3.71
CA SER A 298 5.05 9.30 -3.28
C SER A 298 5.94 10.33 -2.57
N PHE A 299 7.20 9.97 -2.28
CA PHE A 299 8.25 10.89 -1.87
C PHE A 299 9.40 10.77 -2.86
N LEU A 300 9.67 11.86 -3.58
CA LEU A 300 10.90 12.01 -4.35
C LEU A 300 11.97 12.50 -3.38
N CYS A 301 13.01 11.70 -3.16
CA CYS A 301 14.19 12.24 -2.50
C CYS A 301 14.71 13.39 -3.37
N PRO A 302 14.98 14.58 -2.80
CA PRO A 302 15.71 15.61 -3.53
C PRO A 302 16.98 15.00 -4.11
N SER A 303 17.27 15.30 -5.37
CA SER A 303 18.53 14.94 -6.00
C SER A 303 19.69 15.37 -5.10
N PRO A 304 20.77 14.57 -4.97
CA PRO A 304 22.00 15.03 -4.32
C PRO A 304 22.47 16.39 -4.86
N SER A 305 22.22 16.67 -6.15
CA SER A 305 22.58 17.92 -6.84
C SER A 305 21.76 19.16 -6.43
N THR A 306 20.67 18.99 -5.69
CA THR A 306 19.85 20.10 -5.17
C THR A 306 20.12 20.43 -3.71
N ARG A 307 21.11 19.78 -3.09
CA ARG A 307 21.64 20.31 -1.82
C ARG A 307 22.39 21.60 -2.15
N PRO A 308 22.11 22.73 -1.47
CA PRO A 308 22.97 23.90 -1.61
C PRO A 308 24.40 23.42 -1.35
N GLN A 309 25.27 23.67 -2.32
CA GLN A 309 26.68 23.33 -2.27
C GLN A 309 27.28 24.12 -1.11
N GLY A 310 27.23 23.54 0.09
CA GLY A 310 27.90 24.11 1.24
C GLY A 310 29.40 24.19 0.93
N TRP A 311 30.10 25.07 1.63
CA TRP A 311 31.56 25.23 1.52
C TRP A 311 32.37 23.96 1.89
N ILE A 312 31.70 22.87 2.27
CA ILE A 312 32.31 21.60 2.65
C ILE A 312 32.14 20.61 1.47
N PRO A 313 33.23 20.03 0.93
CA PRO A 313 33.15 19.04 -0.13
C PRO A 313 32.27 17.86 0.28
N ASP A 314 31.53 17.30 -0.68
CA ASP A 314 30.78 16.07 -0.46
C ASP A 314 31.70 14.96 0.06
N LYS A 315 31.30 14.33 1.16
CA LYS A 315 32.09 13.25 1.76
C LYS A 315 32.18 12.08 0.76
N PRO A 316 33.37 11.52 0.53
CA PRO A 316 33.54 10.48 -0.47
C PRO A 316 32.83 9.19 -0.06
N ASN A 317 32.28 8.46 -1.03
CA ASN A 317 31.69 7.15 -0.76
C ASN A 317 32.74 6.16 -0.25
N GLY A 318 32.34 5.30 0.70
CA GLY A 318 33.23 4.32 1.31
C GLY A 318 33.23 4.38 2.83
N PHE A 319 33.92 3.42 3.43
CA PHE A 319 34.24 3.40 4.84
C PHE A 319 35.66 3.95 5.06
N TYR A 320 35.79 4.88 6.01
CA TYR A 320 37.05 5.54 6.35
C TYR A 320 37.28 5.48 7.85
N LYS A 321 38.55 5.36 8.26
CA LYS A 321 38.91 5.50 9.67
C LYS A 321 38.55 6.89 10.20
N CYS A 322 38.11 6.91 11.45
CA CYS A 322 37.86 8.11 12.22
C CYS A 322 39.13 8.83 12.70
N GLY A 323 40.27 8.13 12.78
CA GLY A 323 41.53 8.63 13.35
C GLY A 323 41.55 8.71 14.89
N CYS A 324 40.42 8.96 15.55
CA CYS A 324 40.38 9.35 16.97
C CYS A 324 39.86 8.31 17.97
N CYS A 325 39.41 7.11 17.54
CA CYS A 325 38.82 6.12 18.44
C CYS A 325 39.67 4.86 18.63
N ILE A 326 39.52 4.20 19.79
CA ILE A 326 40.25 2.96 20.12
C ILE A 326 40.01 1.87 19.07
N SER A 327 38.76 1.74 18.60
CA SER A 327 38.39 0.77 17.57
C SER A 327 39.03 1.07 16.22
N CYS A 328 39.45 2.31 15.92
CA CYS A 328 40.07 2.67 14.63
C CYS A 328 41.39 1.91 14.36
N ARG A 329 42.02 1.31 15.39
CA ARG A 329 43.17 0.39 15.24
C ARG A 329 42.81 -0.89 14.46
N LEU A 330 41.60 -1.42 14.69
CA LEU A 330 41.07 -2.63 14.04
C LEU A 330 40.36 -2.31 12.71
N ALA A 331 40.01 -1.06 12.45
CA ALA A 331 39.35 -0.69 11.20
C ALA A 331 40.28 -0.89 9.99
N LEU A 332 39.71 -1.13 8.80
CA LEU A 332 40.41 -0.95 7.52
C LEU A 332 40.58 0.55 7.24
N ASN A 333 41.72 0.95 6.65
CA ASN A 333 42.06 2.36 6.41
C ASN A 333 41.03 3.06 5.52
N LYS A 334 40.77 2.46 4.36
CA LYS A 334 39.79 2.90 3.37
C LYS A 334 39.19 1.68 2.70
N THR A 335 37.87 1.61 2.63
CA THR A 335 37.16 0.57 1.89
C THR A 335 36.11 1.23 1.01
N VAL A 336 36.32 1.21 -0.30
CA VAL A 336 35.35 1.71 -1.30
C VAL A 336 34.58 0.53 -1.88
N SER A 337 35.27 -0.57 -2.11
CA SER A 337 34.70 -1.85 -2.52
C SER A 337 35.29 -3.00 -1.74
N PHE A 338 34.58 -4.12 -1.72
CA PHE A 338 35.03 -5.36 -1.10
C PHE A 338 34.45 -6.55 -1.86
N ALA A 339 35.11 -7.70 -1.77
CA ALA A 339 34.64 -8.98 -2.29
C ALA A 339 35.00 -10.06 -1.28
N TYR A 340 34.00 -10.82 -0.82
CA TYR A 340 34.18 -11.93 0.12
C TYR A 340 33.34 -13.12 -0.32
N ASN A 341 33.80 -14.34 -0.01
CA ASN A 341 33.16 -15.67 -0.17
C ASN A 341 32.65 -16.04 -1.58
N THR A 342 31.91 -15.16 -2.25
CA THR A 342 31.31 -15.34 -3.57
C THR A 342 32.17 -14.78 -4.71
N GLY A 343 33.24 -14.06 -4.40
CA GLY A 343 34.08 -13.37 -5.40
C GLY A 343 33.42 -12.17 -6.08
N THR A 344 32.15 -11.89 -5.79
CA THR A 344 31.44 -10.74 -6.37
C THR A 344 31.84 -9.43 -5.69
N THR A 345 32.27 -8.44 -6.48
CA THR A 345 32.68 -7.13 -5.94
C THR A 345 31.46 -6.26 -5.61
N HIS A 346 31.51 -5.59 -4.46
CA HIS A 346 30.46 -4.72 -3.97
C HIS A 346 31.00 -3.36 -3.58
N HIS A 347 30.34 -2.30 -4.03
CA HIS A 347 30.71 -0.91 -3.73
C HIS A 347 29.86 -0.34 -2.60
N ILE A 348 30.52 0.37 -1.68
CA ILE A 348 29.89 1.10 -0.59
C ILE A 348 29.37 2.43 -1.13
N LYS A 349 28.05 2.64 -1.06
CA LYS A 349 27.36 3.76 -1.72
C LYS A 349 27.26 5.05 -0.88
N THR A 350 27.74 5.02 0.35
CA THR A 350 27.60 6.12 1.30
C THR A 350 28.87 6.26 2.13
N PHE A 351 29.27 7.49 2.45
CA PHE A 351 30.32 7.73 3.43
C PHE A 351 29.95 7.12 4.80
N MET A 352 30.88 6.39 5.40
CA MET A 352 30.77 5.85 6.75
C MET A 352 32.12 5.92 7.47
N ASN A 353 32.06 5.97 8.79
CA ASN A 353 33.22 5.83 9.67
C ASN A 353 32.81 5.17 10.98
N CYS A 354 33.74 5.06 11.93
CA CYS A 354 33.50 4.41 13.21
C CYS A 354 32.45 5.10 14.10
N ASN A 355 32.08 6.36 13.82
CA ASN A 355 31.03 7.08 14.55
C ASN A 355 29.63 6.94 13.90
N THR A 356 29.54 6.30 12.73
CA THR A 356 28.27 6.16 12.02
C THR A 356 27.34 5.20 12.77
N LYS A 357 26.08 5.62 12.93
CA LYS A 357 24.98 4.87 13.58
C LYS A 357 24.13 4.15 12.53
N TYR A 358 23.37 3.13 12.91
CA TYR A 358 22.53 2.32 11.99
C TYR A 358 23.31 1.78 10.79
N THR A 359 24.35 1.03 11.08
CA THR A 359 25.26 0.47 10.07
C THR A 359 25.28 -1.05 10.13
N VAL A 360 25.27 -1.67 8.95
CA VAL A 360 25.72 -3.06 8.77
C VAL A 360 27.23 -3.03 8.55
N TYR A 361 27.97 -3.91 9.21
CA TYR A 361 29.43 -4.00 9.17
C TYR A 361 29.89 -5.43 8.91
N CYS A 362 31.14 -5.54 8.44
CA CYS A 362 31.87 -6.79 8.29
C CYS A 362 33.01 -6.83 9.29
N LEU A 363 33.15 -7.95 10.00
CA LEU A 363 34.33 -8.34 10.75
C LEU A 363 35.04 -9.45 9.98
N ILE A 364 36.36 -9.34 9.85
CA ILE A 364 37.21 -10.24 9.08
C ILE A 364 38.22 -10.83 10.05
N CYS A 365 38.17 -12.15 10.18
CA CYS A 365 39.13 -12.92 10.96
C CYS A 365 40.44 -13.09 10.19
N VAL A 366 41.51 -13.40 10.91
CA VAL A 366 42.84 -13.70 10.32
C VAL A 366 42.84 -14.91 9.41
N CYS A 367 41.98 -15.90 9.67
CA CYS A 367 41.79 -17.07 8.84
C CYS A 367 40.97 -16.79 7.57
N GLY A 368 40.56 -15.54 7.34
CA GLY A 368 39.77 -15.11 6.18
C GLY A 368 38.26 -15.25 6.33
N LEU A 369 37.77 -15.90 7.39
CA LEU A 369 36.33 -16.00 7.67
C LEU A 369 35.74 -14.65 8.06
N ILE A 370 34.50 -14.41 7.63
CA ILE A 370 33.79 -13.15 7.85
C ILE A 370 32.60 -13.32 8.80
N TYR A 371 32.32 -12.28 9.57
CA TYR A 371 31.11 -12.12 10.35
C TYR A 371 30.39 -10.84 9.92
N ILE A 372 29.10 -10.96 9.59
CA ILE A 372 28.24 -9.82 9.27
C ILE A 372 27.38 -9.50 10.49
N GLY A 373 27.37 -8.23 10.88
CA GLY A 373 26.55 -7.75 11.98
C GLY A 373 25.94 -6.38 11.70
N SER A 374 24.97 -5.98 12.51
CA SER A 374 24.44 -4.61 12.50
C SER A 374 24.55 -3.90 13.85
N SER A 375 24.50 -2.57 13.80
CA SER A 375 24.56 -1.71 14.98
C SER A 375 23.66 -0.48 14.82
N ILE A 376 22.75 -0.28 15.78
CA ILE A 376 21.99 0.98 15.92
C ILE A 376 22.90 2.08 16.46
N ARG A 377 23.76 1.74 17.42
CA ARG A 377 24.74 2.63 18.05
C ARG A 377 25.96 2.88 17.15
N PRO A 378 26.80 3.88 17.48
CA PRO A 378 28.05 4.10 16.74
C PRO A 378 28.86 2.80 16.59
N LEU A 379 29.33 2.53 15.37
CA LEU A 379 30.02 1.29 15.05
C LEU A 379 31.19 0.99 16.01
N LYS A 380 31.93 2.02 16.47
CA LYS A 380 33.04 1.87 17.42
C LYS A 380 32.66 1.14 18.71
N GLU A 381 31.46 1.40 19.24
CA GLU A 381 30.97 0.78 20.48
C GLU A 381 30.67 -0.70 20.24
N ARG A 382 30.02 -1.02 19.12
CA ARG A 382 29.72 -2.41 18.76
C ARG A 382 30.98 -3.24 18.54
N ILE A 383 32.03 -2.66 17.95
CA ILE A 383 33.32 -3.34 17.80
C ILE A 383 33.98 -3.59 19.16
N GLN A 384 33.91 -2.62 20.10
CA GLN A 384 34.44 -2.82 21.44
C GLN A 384 33.72 -3.95 22.20
N GLU A 385 32.42 -4.13 21.97
CA GLU A 385 31.66 -5.24 22.54
C GLU A 385 32.15 -6.60 22.03
N HIS A 386 32.40 -6.73 20.72
CA HIS A 386 33.00 -7.94 20.17
C HIS A 386 34.39 -8.21 20.76
N VAL A 387 35.23 -7.18 20.88
CA VAL A 387 36.56 -7.31 21.49
C VAL A 387 36.47 -7.74 22.96
N ARG A 388 35.55 -7.15 23.74
CA ARG A 388 35.30 -7.55 25.13
C ARG A 388 34.78 -8.98 25.21
N ALA A 389 33.90 -9.38 24.30
CA ALA A 389 33.36 -10.73 24.24
C ALA A 389 34.44 -11.78 23.98
N ILE A 390 35.40 -11.49 23.10
CA ILE A 390 36.54 -12.39 22.85
C ILE A 390 37.41 -12.50 24.11
N ARG A 391 37.83 -11.37 24.70
CA ARG A 391 38.67 -11.35 25.93
C ARG A 391 38.04 -12.10 27.10
N ASN A 392 36.72 -11.98 27.26
CA ASN A 392 35.99 -12.62 28.34
C ASN A 392 35.48 -14.02 28.00
N ILE A 393 35.87 -14.59 26.85
CA ILE A 393 35.46 -15.92 26.39
C ILE A 393 33.93 -16.10 26.40
N ASN A 394 33.22 -15.07 25.94
CA ASN A 394 31.76 -15.09 25.94
C ASN A 394 31.23 -15.96 24.78
N THR A 395 30.67 -17.11 25.13
CA THR A 395 30.16 -18.10 24.17
C THR A 395 28.91 -17.65 23.40
N ASN A 396 28.24 -16.58 23.82
CA ASN A 396 27.09 -16.02 23.09
C ASN A 396 27.49 -15.30 21.79
N TYR A 397 28.77 -15.03 21.58
CA TYR A 397 29.28 -14.36 20.38
C TYR A 397 29.99 -15.39 19.50
N PRO A 398 29.45 -15.70 18.29
CA PRO A 398 30.08 -16.67 17.39
C PRO A 398 31.54 -16.34 17.06
N LEU A 399 31.83 -15.05 16.91
CA LEU A 399 33.19 -14.56 16.71
C LEU A 399 34.11 -14.87 17.90
N ALA A 400 33.62 -14.73 19.13
CA ALA A 400 34.39 -15.05 20.33
C ALA A 400 34.65 -16.55 20.47
N VAL A 401 33.64 -17.39 20.21
CA VAL A 401 33.80 -18.85 20.19
C VAL A 401 34.85 -19.27 19.16
N HIS A 402 34.78 -18.73 17.95
CA HIS A 402 35.76 -19.01 16.90
C HIS A 402 37.17 -18.55 17.25
N PHE A 403 37.30 -17.33 17.80
CA PHE A 403 38.61 -16.83 18.21
C PHE A 403 39.23 -17.70 19.29
N ASN A 404 38.49 -18.06 20.33
CA ASN A 404 39.06 -18.82 21.44
C ASN A 404 39.38 -20.28 21.10
N SER A 405 38.75 -20.84 20.07
CA SER A 405 39.01 -22.23 19.65
C SER A 405 40.19 -22.37 18.69
N LEU A 406 40.45 -21.35 17.86
CA LEU A 406 41.41 -21.45 16.75
C LEU A 406 42.52 -20.38 16.78
N HIS A 407 42.39 -19.35 17.61
CA HIS A 407 43.29 -18.20 17.68
C HIS A 407 43.67 -17.87 19.13
N GLY A 408 44.90 -17.42 19.35
CA GLY A 408 45.37 -17.07 20.70
C GLY A 408 45.00 -15.62 21.08
N GLU A 409 45.14 -15.25 22.36
CA GLU A 409 44.91 -13.87 22.84
C GLU A 409 45.74 -12.82 22.08
N LYS A 410 46.94 -13.20 21.60
CA LYS A 410 47.83 -12.33 20.81
C LYS A 410 47.26 -11.96 19.43
N ASP A 411 46.27 -12.71 18.92
CA ASP A 411 45.66 -12.49 17.59
C ASP A 411 44.51 -11.46 17.59
N LEU A 412 44.10 -10.96 18.76
CA LEU A 412 43.06 -9.93 18.89
C LEU A 412 43.35 -8.65 18.09
N LEU A 413 44.63 -8.33 17.87
CA LEU A 413 45.07 -7.16 17.08
C LEU A 413 44.88 -7.37 15.56
N ASN A 414 44.66 -8.60 15.12
CA ASN A 414 44.62 -8.96 13.72
C ASN A 414 43.19 -9.03 13.15
N ILE A 415 42.16 -8.86 13.98
CA ILE A 415 40.78 -8.67 13.52
C ILE A 415 40.67 -7.36 12.76
N ARG A 416 40.10 -7.42 11.55
CA ARG A 416 39.80 -6.23 10.76
C ARG A 416 38.30 -6.00 10.65
N PHE A 417 37.87 -4.74 10.56
CA PHE A 417 36.47 -4.43 10.27
C PHE A 417 36.30 -3.23 9.34
N HIS A 418 35.14 -3.19 8.68
CA HIS A 418 34.65 -1.99 7.98
C HIS A 418 33.13 -1.96 7.95
N GLY A 419 32.55 -0.77 7.78
CA GLY A 419 31.14 -0.61 7.48
C GLY A 419 30.82 -1.01 6.04
N ILE A 420 29.65 -1.64 5.83
CA ILE A 420 29.19 -2.08 4.51
C ILE A 420 27.99 -1.25 4.01
N THR A 421 27.03 -0.96 4.89
CA THR A 421 25.83 -0.21 4.51
C THR A 421 25.35 0.64 5.67
N HIS A 422 25.05 1.92 5.40
CA HIS A 422 24.39 2.82 6.31
C HIS A 422 22.91 2.95 5.94
N ILE A 423 22.02 2.83 6.94
CA ILE A 423 20.59 3.08 6.76
C ILE A 423 20.32 4.54 7.14
N PRO A 424 20.08 5.46 6.19
CA PRO A 424 19.84 6.86 6.52
C PRO A 424 18.50 7.05 7.25
N ASN A 425 18.31 8.20 7.89
CA ASN A 425 17.00 8.58 8.40
C ASN A 425 16.02 8.75 7.23
N SER A 426 14.88 8.06 7.30
CA SER A 426 13.79 8.25 6.36
C SER A 426 12.98 9.49 6.78
N PRO A 427 12.71 10.44 5.86
CA PRO A 427 11.83 11.58 6.14
C PRO A 427 10.40 11.16 6.51
N ARG A 428 10.00 9.92 6.20
CA ARG A 428 8.65 9.40 6.43
C ARG A 428 8.45 8.63 7.73
N TRP A 429 9.41 8.69 8.65
CA TRP A 429 9.33 7.98 9.94
C TRP A 429 8.93 6.50 9.76
N GLY A 430 9.91 5.68 9.40
CA GLY A 430 9.75 4.22 9.33
C GLY A 430 10.48 3.53 10.48
N ASP A 431 10.19 2.25 10.69
CA ASP A 431 10.99 1.41 11.59
C ASP A 431 12.39 1.17 11.00
N ARG A 432 13.30 2.12 11.29
CA ARG A 432 14.69 2.11 10.84
C ARG A 432 15.46 0.91 11.38
N THR A 433 15.06 0.39 12.54
CA THR A 433 15.66 -0.81 13.14
C THR A 433 15.31 -2.05 12.32
N ARG A 434 14.04 -2.20 11.93
CA ARG A 434 13.64 -3.29 11.03
C ARG A 434 14.34 -3.22 9.67
N ASP A 435 14.52 -2.02 9.11
CA ASP A 435 15.27 -1.85 7.86
C ASP A 435 16.74 -2.25 7.99
N LEU A 436 17.37 -1.92 9.12
CA LEU A 436 18.73 -2.32 9.47
C LEU A 436 18.86 -3.85 9.55
N ARG A 437 17.95 -4.53 10.27
CA ARG A 437 17.96 -5.99 10.41
C ARG A 437 17.69 -6.72 9.09
N ARG A 438 16.77 -6.21 8.27
CA ARG A 438 16.57 -6.71 6.90
C ARG A 438 17.82 -6.54 6.03
N CYS A 439 18.56 -5.46 6.21
CA CYS A 439 19.80 -5.23 5.47
C CYS A 439 20.90 -6.20 5.90
N GLU A 440 21.06 -6.43 7.21
CA GLU A 440 21.96 -7.43 7.79
C GLU A 440 21.68 -8.83 7.22
N ALA A 441 20.44 -9.31 7.31
CA ALA A 441 20.05 -10.62 6.79
C ALA A 441 20.30 -10.77 5.28
N LYS A 442 20.09 -9.70 4.48
CA LYS A 442 20.43 -9.70 3.05
C LYS A 442 21.93 -9.86 2.83
N TRP A 443 22.76 -9.19 3.63
CA TRP A 443 24.22 -9.29 3.51
C TRP A 443 24.74 -10.65 3.94
N ILE A 444 24.21 -11.21 5.02
CA ILE A 444 24.50 -12.58 5.46
C ILE A 444 24.22 -13.58 4.32
N LEU A 445 23.06 -13.46 3.68
CA LEU A 445 22.68 -14.31 2.54
C LEU A 445 23.61 -14.08 1.34
N LYS A 446 23.84 -12.81 0.97
CA LYS A 446 24.60 -12.44 -0.22
C LYS A 446 26.07 -12.87 -0.14
N LEU A 447 26.65 -12.83 1.06
CA LEU A 447 28.04 -13.22 1.31
C LEU A 447 28.15 -14.67 1.83
N ARG A 448 27.05 -15.41 1.92
CA ARG A 448 27.02 -16.80 2.44
C ARG A 448 27.78 -16.95 3.76
N SER A 449 27.65 -15.98 4.66
CA SER A 449 28.47 -15.93 5.87
C SER A 449 28.03 -16.91 6.96
N VAL A 450 26.95 -17.68 6.72
CA VAL A 450 26.57 -18.83 7.55
C VAL A 450 27.31 -20.09 7.11
N GLU A 451 27.38 -20.33 5.80
CA GLU A 451 28.04 -21.54 5.26
C GLU A 451 29.56 -21.40 5.15
N LEU A 452 30.03 -20.18 4.85
CA LEU A 452 31.44 -19.87 4.55
C LEU A 452 31.98 -18.77 5.48
N GLY A 453 31.37 -18.59 6.65
CA GLY A 453 31.73 -17.53 7.58
C GLY A 453 31.42 -17.90 9.02
N LEU A 454 31.23 -16.88 9.86
CA LEU A 454 31.08 -17.00 11.31
C LEU A 454 29.65 -16.72 11.81
N ASN A 455 28.70 -16.41 10.92
CA ASN A 455 27.31 -16.23 11.34
C ASN A 455 26.67 -17.59 11.64
N THR A 456 25.90 -17.69 12.72
CA THR A 456 25.24 -18.94 13.15
C THR A 456 23.91 -19.18 12.47
N ASP A 457 23.16 -18.11 12.22
CA ASP A 457 21.75 -18.21 11.88
C ASP A 457 21.31 -17.08 10.93
N ARG A 458 20.08 -17.23 10.42
CA ARG A 458 19.44 -16.30 9.50
C ARG A 458 18.15 -15.79 10.12
N GLU A 459 18.18 -14.62 10.74
CA GLU A 459 16.98 -13.99 11.27
C GLU A 459 16.08 -13.44 10.15
N LEU A 460 15.24 -14.30 9.58
CA LEU A 460 14.34 -13.95 8.48
C LEU A 460 12.98 -13.40 8.95
N HIS A 461 12.68 -13.44 10.24
CA HIS A 461 11.38 -13.01 10.77
C HIS A 461 11.08 -11.53 10.47
N TYR A 462 12.10 -10.69 10.36
CA TYR A 462 11.96 -9.29 9.97
C TYR A 462 11.36 -9.09 8.57
N PHE A 463 11.34 -10.11 7.70
CA PHE A 463 10.68 -10.06 6.39
C PHE A 463 9.20 -10.46 6.44
N LEU A 464 8.74 -11.03 7.55
CA LEU A 464 7.37 -11.54 7.72
C LEU A 464 6.44 -10.53 8.42
N THR A 465 7.01 -9.49 9.05
CA THR A 465 6.31 -8.40 9.76
C THR A 465 6.50 -7.05 9.08
#